data_AF-A0A7C2XPW4-F1
#
_entry.id   AF-A0A7C2XPW4-F1
#
_cell.length_a   1.000
_cell.length_b   1.000
_cell.length_c   1.000
_cell.angle_alpha   90.00
_cell.angle_beta   90.00
_cell.angle_gamma   90.00
#
_symmetry.space_group_name_H-M   'P 1'
#
loop_
_entity.id
_entity.type
_entity.pdbx_description
1 polymer ?
#
loop_
_entity_poly.entity_id
_entity_poly.type
_entity_poly.pdbx_seq_one_letter_code
_entity_poly.pdbx_strand_id
1 'polypeptide(L)'
;MYPLATHYCQSWQHLPDYGAYHAALIADSALPGKWQPGEEVVYLLFCGGELPNGSTPEIWSQHLLTSRLSETLSIPILSEWEEQLWEAGQIENLILRLVTGGDCQVGYIVQLDETGWKEVVIRLLKERKIRLSGD
;
A
#
# COMPACT_ATOMS: atom_id res chain seq x y z
N MET A 1 -17.29 -8.78 3.42
CA MET A 1 -17.54 -7.39 3.85
C MET A 1 -16.18 -6.84 4.23
N TYR A 2 -15.66 -5.84 3.52
CA TYR A 2 -14.38 -5.23 3.86
C TYR A 2 -14.53 -4.50 5.21
N PRO A 3 -13.50 -4.48 6.07
CA PRO A 3 -13.56 -3.68 7.29
C PRO A 3 -13.89 -2.23 6.92
N LEU A 4 -14.90 -1.65 7.58
CA LEU A 4 -15.26 -0.26 7.39
C LEU A 4 -14.15 0.60 7.97
N ALA A 5 -13.56 1.48 7.16
CA ALA A 5 -12.60 2.45 7.67
C ALA A 5 -13.26 3.27 8.78
N THR A 6 -12.54 3.46 9.88
CA THR A 6 -13.01 4.23 11.03
C THR A 6 -12.52 5.68 10.98
N HIS A 7 -11.52 5.95 10.14
CA HIS A 7 -10.90 7.25 9.98
C HIS A 7 -10.86 7.66 8.50
N TYR A 8 -11.13 8.95 8.27
CA TYR A 8 -11.22 9.53 6.94
C TYR A 8 -10.71 10.97 6.96
N CYS A 9 -10.08 11.39 5.87
CA CYS A 9 -9.77 12.79 5.62
C CYS A 9 -10.70 13.37 4.54
N GLN A 10 -11.03 14.65 4.68
CA GLN A 10 -11.79 15.38 3.67
C GLN A 10 -10.85 16.14 2.73
N SER A 11 -11.05 15.99 1.43
CA SER A 11 -10.37 16.76 0.39
C SER A 11 -11.37 17.64 -0.35
N TRP A 12 -10.95 18.86 -0.69
CA TRP A 12 -11.73 19.83 -1.44
C TRP A 12 -10.95 20.28 -2.67
N GLN A 13 -11.56 20.20 -3.85
CA GLN A 13 -10.98 20.68 -5.09
C GLN A 13 -11.90 21.72 -5.72
N HIS A 14 -11.38 22.92 -5.93
CA HIS A 14 -12.12 23.99 -6.60
C HIS A 14 -12.29 23.69 -8.09
N LEU A 15 -13.50 23.89 -8.61
CA LEU A 15 -13.86 23.76 -10.02
C LEU A 15 -14.21 25.17 -10.55
N PRO A 16 -13.21 25.96 -10.97
CA PRO A 16 -13.38 27.39 -11.26
C PRO A 16 -14.39 27.65 -12.38
N ASP A 17 -14.45 26.78 -13.38
CA ASP A 17 -15.36 26.91 -14.53
C ASP A 17 -16.85 26.77 -14.15
N TYR A 18 -17.13 26.22 -12.97
CA TYR A 18 -18.48 25.93 -12.49
C TYR A 18 -18.84 26.71 -11.22
N GLY A 19 -17.92 27.51 -10.68
CA GLY A 19 -18.10 28.19 -9.39
C GLY A 19 -18.42 27.22 -8.25
N ALA A 20 -17.89 25.99 -8.32
CA ALA A 20 -18.26 24.89 -7.44
C ALA A 20 -17.01 24.23 -6.83
N TYR A 21 -17.24 23.34 -5.86
CA TYR A 21 -16.20 22.51 -5.27
C TYR A 21 -16.58 21.03 -5.39
N HIS A 22 -15.59 20.20 -5.72
CA HIS A 22 -15.66 18.77 -5.49
C HIS A 22 -15.19 18.49 -4.06
N ALA A 23 -15.98 17.73 -3.30
CA ALA A 23 -15.59 17.21 -2.00
C ALA A 23 -15.48 15.68 -2.05
N ALA A 24 -14.42 15.14 -1.45
CA ALA A 24 -14.26 13.69 -1.29
C ALA A 24 -13.90 13.36 0.17
N LEU A 25 -14.46 12.26 0.66
CA LEU A 25 -14.01 11.62 1.90
C LEU A 25 -13.14 10.43 1.51
N ILE A 26 -11.90 10.42 1.98
CA ILE A 26 -10.91 9.41 1.64
C ILE A 26 -10.55 8.68 2.93
N ALA A 27 -10.61 7.34 2.91
CA ALA A 27 -10.19 6.54 4.06
C ALA A 27 -8.69 6.73 4.33
N ASP A 28 -8.32 6.89 5.59
CA ASP A 28 -6.94 7.15 5.99
C ASP A 28 -6.00 5.99 5.59
N SER A 29 -6.46 4.75 5.73
CA SER A 29 -5.81 3.53 5.21
C SER A 29 -5.45 3.57 3.71
N ALA A 30 -6.07 4.44 2.90
CA ALA A 30 -5.73 4.62 1.48
C ALA A 30 -4.64 5.67 1.24
N LEU A 31 -4.20 6.43 2.26
CA LEU A 31 -3.32 7.59 2.12
C LEU A 31 -2.00 7.44 2.85
N PRO A 32 -0.83 7.74 2.24
CA PRO A 32 0.47 7.65 2.89
C PRO A 32 0.58 8.57 4.11
N GLY A 33 1.16 8.09 5.20
CA GLY A 33 1.36 8.88 6.43
C GLY A 33 0.08 9.14 7.22
N LYS A 34 -1.03 8.47 6.89
CA LYS A 34 -2.33 8.64 7.53
C LYS A 34 -2.80 7.44 8.33
N TRP A 35 -2.07 6.32 8.26
CA TRP A 35 -2.43 5.12 9.00
C TRP A 35 -2.62 5.41 10.50
N GLN A 36 -3.61 4.76 11.11
CA GLN A 36 -3.90 4.88 12.54
C GLN A 36 -3.74 3.53 13.27
N PRO A 37 -3.28 3.53 14.54
CA PRO A 37 -3.25 2.33 15.35
C PRO A 37 -4.63 1.66 15.43
N GLY A 38 -4.66 0.35 15.19
CA GLY A 38 -5.89 -0.45 15.18
C GLY A 38 -6.54 -0.61 13.81
N GLU A 39 -6.05 0.08 12.77
CA GLU A 39 -6.36 -0.31 11.40
C GLU A 39 -5.65 -1.63 11.08
N GLU A 40 -6.40 -2.61 10.55
CA GLU A 40 -5.89 -3.96 10.23
C GLU A 40 -5.39 -4.05 8.78
N VAL A 41 -5.68 -3.03 7.96
CA VAL A 41 -5.38 -3.04 6.52
C VAL A 41 -4.96 -1.66 6.04
N VAL A 42 -4.11 -1.64 5.00
CA VAL A 42 -3.87 -0.46 4.16
C VAL A 42 -4.13 -0.78 2.71
N TYR A 43 -4.37 0.27 1.92
CA TYR A 43 -4.64 0.15 0.50
C TYR A 43 -3.51 0.74 -0.34
N LEU A 44 -3.16 0.02 -1.40
CA LEU A 44 -2.27 0.48 -2.46
C LEU A 44 -3.15 0.77 -3.67
N LEU A 45 -3.47 2.04 -3.92
CA LEU A 45 -4.39 2.45 -4.97
C LEU A 45 -3.66 3.30 -6.02
N PHE A 46 -3.79 2.93 -7.29
CA PHE A 46 -3.32 3.69 -8.42
C PHE A 46 -4.52 4.25 -9.22
N CYS A 47 -4.74 5.55 -9.11
CA CYS A 47 -5.89 6.26 -9.69
C CYS A 47 -5.53 7.14 -10.89
N GLY A 48 -4.71 6.60 -11.80
CA GLY A 48 -4.22 7.31 -12.98
C GLY A 48 -3.11 8.32 -12.68
N GLY A 49 -2.38 8.71 -13.73
CA GLY A 49 -1.23 9.63 -13.64
C GLY A 49 -0.08 9.19 -14.56
N GLU A 50 0.86 10.09 -14.80
CA GLU A 50 2.09 9.75 -15.53
C GLU A 50 2.99 8.89 -14.63
N LEU A 51 3.18 7.63 -15.01
CA LEU A 51 4.17 6.77 -14.39
C LEU A 51 5.56 7.16 -14.91
N PRO A 52 6.60 7.17 -14.05
CA PRO A 52 7.97 7.42 -14.50
C PRO A 52 8.37 6.39 -15.57
N ASN A 53 8.92 6.87 -16.69
CA ASN A 53 9.47 6.11 -17.83
C ASN A 53 9.30 4.59 -17.79
N GLY A 54 8.19 4.08 -18.35
CA GLY A 54 7.98 2.65 -18.59
C GLY A 54 7.61 1.81 -17.37
N SER A 55 7.45 2.42 -16.19
CA SER A 55 6.97 1.73 -14.99
C SER A 55 5.53 1.27 -15.19
N THR A 56 5.18 0.07 -14.70
CA THR A 56 3.81 -0.42 -14.68
C THR A 56 3.12 -0.01 -13.38
N PRO A 57 1.77 0.04 -13.34
CA PRO A 57 1.03 0.27 -12.09
C PRO A 57 1.38 -0.74 -10.99
N GLU A 58 1.80 -1.95 -11.37
CA GLU A 58 2.25 -2.97 -10.42
C GLU A 58 3.61 -2.63 -9.80
N ILE A 59 4.60 -2.24 -10.61
CA ILE A 59 5.91 -1.77 -10.10
C ILE A 59 5.72 -0.58 -9.15
N TRP A 60 4.83 0.35 -9.50
CA TRP A 60 4.49 1.46 -8.60
C TRP A 60 3.87 0.97 -7.28
N SER A 61 3.02 -0.05 -7.33
CA SER A 61 2.41 -0.65 -6.13
C SER A 61 3.44 -1.37 -5.26
N GLN A 62 4.45 -2.00 -5.87
CA GLN A 62 5.59 -2.61 -5.16
C GLN A 62 6.38 -1.56 -4.38
N HIS A 63 6.73 -0.43 -5.02
CA HIS A 63 7.38 0.68 -4.33
C HIS A 63 6.54 1.25 -3.18
N LEU A 64 5.21 1.36 -3.39
CA LEU A 64 4.33 1.85 -2.34
C LEU A 64 4.25 0.86 -1.17
N LEU A 65 4.31 -0.45 -1.42
CA LEU A 65 4.23 -1.50 -0.40
C LEU A 65 5.28 -1.28 0.70
N THR A 66 6.56 -1.13 0.37
CA THR A 66 7.62 -1.00 1.38
C THR A 66 7.47 0.26 2.21
N SER A 67 7.09 1.38 1.58
CA SER A 67 6.75 2.61 2.29
C SER A 67 5.61 2.39 3.29
N ARG A 68 4.55 1.68 2.88
CA ARG A 68 3.42 1.35 3.77
C ARG A 68 3.80 0.42 4.90
N LEU A 69 4.56 -0.64 4.62
CA LEU A 69 4.97 -1.58 5.65
C LEU A 69 5.90 -0.91 6.67
N SER A 70 6.82 -0.06 6.23
CA SER A 70 7.69 0.74 7.12
C SER A 70 6.93 1.74 7.99
N GLU A 71 5.82 2.30 7.47
CA GLU A 71 4.95 3.21 8.24
C GLU A 71 4.16 2.45 9.33
N THR A 72 3.72 1.24 9.03
CA THR A 72 2.69 0.54 9.81
C THR A 72 3.24 -0.57 10.72
N LEU A 73 4.36 -1.19 10.36
CA LEU A 73 4.94 -2.30 11.09
C LEU A 73 6.19 -1.86 11.85
N SER A 74 6.46 -2.53 12.98
CA SER A 74 7.68 -2.31 13.76
C SER A 74 8.94 -2.95 13.14
N ILE A 75 8.76 -3.69 12.05
CA ILE A 75 9.82 -4.42 11.34
C ILE A 75 10.61 -3.44 10.47
N PRO A 76 11.95 -3.43 10.50
CA PRO A 76 12.73 -2.62 9.59
C PRO A 76 12.59 -3.17 8.16
N ILE A 77 11.84 -2.47 7.31
CA ILE A 77 11.66 -2.82 5.90
C ILE A 77 12.56 -1.92 5.04
N LEU A 78 13.38 -2.54 4.20
CA LEU A 78 14.27 -1.85 3.27
C LEU A 78 13.61 -1.70 1.90
N SER A 79 13.87 -0.58 1.21
CA SER A 79 13.32 -0.32 -0.13
C SER A 79 13.74 -1.36 -1.16
N GLU A 80 14.93 -1.92 -1.04
CA GLU A 80 15.42 -2.95 -1.96
C GLU A 80 14.69 -4.31 -1.83
N TRP A 81 13.82 -4.49 -0.84
CA TRP A 81 13.07 -5.74 -0.62
C TRP A 81 11.70 -5.76 -1.32
N GLU A 82 11.34 -4.71 -2.05
CA GLU A 82 10.02 -4.51 -2.68
C GLU A 82 9.53 -5.73 -3.45
N GLU A 83 10.33 -6.23 -4.39
CA GLU A 83 9.95 -7.35 -5.26
C GLU A 83 9.74 -8.64 -4.44
N GLN A 84 10.67 -8.97 -3.54
CA GLN A 84 10.60 -10.21 -2.77
C GLN A 84 9.47 -10.19 -1.74
N LEU A 85 9.19 -9.03 -1.13
CA LEU A 85 8.06 -8.85 -0.22
C LEU A 85 6.73 -8.87 -0.98
N TRP A 86 6.69 -8.31 -2.18
CA TRP A 86 5.51 -8.36 -3.04
C TRP A 86 5.11 -9.79 -3.39
N GLU A 87 6.06 -10.58 -3.90
CA GLU A 87 5.81 -11.97 -4.27
C GLU A 87 5.42 -12.81 -3.05
N ALA A 88 6.19 -12.71 -1.96
CA ALA A 88 5.93 -13.49 -0.76
C ALA A 88 4.60 -13.09 -0.10
N GLY A 89 4.29 -11.79 -0.07
CA GLY A 89 3.04 -11.28 0.48
C GLY A 89 1.81 -11.76 -0.30
N GLN A 90 1.90 -11.89 -1.63
CA GLN A 90 0.84 -12.51 -2.42
C GLN A 90 0.68 -14.01 -2.14
N ILE A 91 1.80 -14.75 -2.04
CA ILE A 91 1.77 -16.19 -1.73
C ILE A 91 1.13 -16.46 -0.36
N GLU A 92 1.44 -15.64 0.64
CA GLU A 92 0.86 -15.76 1.99
C GLU A 92 -0.52 -15.11 2.15
N ASN A 93 -1.13 -14.60 1.07
CA ASN A 93 -2.40 -13.87 1.11
C ASN A 93 -2.39 -12.61 2.01
N LEU A 94 -1.21 -12.05 2.30
CA LEU A 94 -1.05 -10.77 2.98
C LEU A 94 -1.29 -9.59 2.03
N ILE A 95 -1.11 -9.80 0.72
CA ILE A 95 -1.45 -8.85 -0.33
C ILE A 95 -2.53 -9.49 -1.19
N LEU A 96 -3.67 -8.83 -1.29
CA LEU A 96 -4.78 -9.28 -2.14
C LEU A 96 -5.13 -8.20 -3.16
N ARG A 97 -5.34 -8.61 -4.41
CA ARG A 97 -5.79 -7.70 -5.45
C ARG A 97 -7.24 -7.30 -5.22
N LEU A 98 -7.54 -6.00 -5.33
CA LEU A 98 -8.89 -5.47 -5.26
C LEU A 98 -9.57 -5.46 -6.62
N VAL A 99 -10.89 -5.60 -6.59
CA VAL A 99 -11.73 -5.21 -7.72
C VAL A 99 -11.92 -3.70 -7.65
N THR A 100 -11.37 -2.98 -8.62
CA THR A 100 -11.44 -1.51 -8.70
C THR A 100 -12.49 -1.07 -9.73
N GLY A 101 -12.86 0.20 -9.69
CA GLY A 101 -13.77 0.82 -10.65
C GLY A 101 -13.55 2.33 -10.74
N GLY A 102 -14.20 2.96 -11.71
CA GLY A 102 -14.01 4.39 -12.00
C GLY A 102 -12.56 4.68 -12.41
N ASP A 103 -11.96 5.70 -11.81
CA ASP A 103 -10.61 6.17 -12.15
C ASP A 103 -9.49 5.35 -11.49
N CYS A 104 -9.83 4.43 -10.58
CA CYS A 104 -8.86 3.53 -9.96
C CYS A 104 -8.53 2.37 -10.90
N GLN A 105 -7.34 2.41 -11.50
CA GLN A 105 -6.92 1.41 -12.49
C GLN A 105 -6.45 0.12 -11.82
N VAL A 106 -5.72 0.23 -10.71
CA VAL A 106 -5.17 -0.90 -9.97
C VAL A 106 -5.27 -0.64 -8.48
N GLY A 107 -5.63 -1.67 -7.72
CA GLY A 107 -5.78 -1.59 -6.27
C GLY A 107 -5.38 -2.89 -5.60
N TYR A 108 -4.74 -2.78 -4.44
CA TYR A 108 -4.42 -3.90 -3.56
C TYR A 108 -4.79 -3.56 -2.12
N ILE A 109 -5.19 -4.57 -1.37
CA ILE A 109 -5.32 -4.52 0.08
C ILE A 109 -4.14 -5.26 0.69
N VAL A 110 -3.51 -4.64 1.68
CA VAL A 110 -2.38 -5.18 2.42
C VAL A 110 -2.84 -5.41 3.85
N GLN A 111 -2.77 -6.66 4.30
CA GLN A 111 -3.07 -7.04 5.68
C GLN A 111 -1.92 -6.61 6.58
N LEU A 112 -2.20 -5.94 7.69
CA LEU A 112 -1.22 -5.51 8.68
C LEU A 112 -1.02 -6.55 9.79
N ASP A 113 -0.96 -7.83 9.40
CA ASP A 113 -0.62 -8.91 10.33
C ASP A 113 0.88 -8.89 10.61
N GLU A 114 1.27 -8.28 11.73
CA GLU A 114 2.67 -8.16 12.13
C GLU A 114 3.36 -9.53 12.27
N THR A 115 2.63 -10.55 12.72
CA THR A 115 3.13 -11.93 12.82
C THR A 115 3.37 -12.54 11.44
N GLY A 116 2.41 -12.43 10.54
CA GLY A 116 2.54 -12.91 9.16
C GLY A 116 3.71 -12.26 8.42
N TRP A 117 3.85 -10.92 8.52
CA TRP A 117 4.97 -10.21 7.91
C TRP A 117 6.33 -10.55 8.53
N LYS A 118 6.40 -10.76 9.86
CA LYS A 118 7.62 -11.24 10.52
C LYS A 118 8.05 -12.60 9.98
N GLU A 119 7.12 -13.53 9.82
CA GLU A 119 7.40 -14.86 9.28
C GLU A 119 7.90 -14.80 7.83
N VAL A 120 7.27 -13.96 7.00
CA VAL A 120 7.72 -13.69 5.62
C VAL A 120 9.17 -13.18 5.60
N VAL A 121 9.48 -12.15 6.39
CA VAL A 121 10.83 -11.56 6.44
C VAL A 121 11.86 -12.58 6.93
N ILE A 122 11.56 -13.32 8.01
CA ILE A 122 12.45 -14.37 8.55
C ILE A 122 12.72 -15.45 7.50
N ARG A 123 11.70 -15.89 6.76
CA ARG A 123 11.85 -16.87 5.70
C ARG A 123 12.73 -16.34 4.57
N LEU A 124 12.46 -15.14 4.07
CA LEU A 124 13.22 -14.55 2.96
C LEU A 124 14.70 -14.33 3.34
N LEU A 125 15.00 -13.98 4.59
CA LEU A 125 16.36 -13.90 5.12
C LEU A 125 17.04 -15.28 5.15
N LYS A 126 16.36 -16.32 5.63
CA LYS A 126 16.88 -17.69 5.64
C LYS A 126 17.17 -18.22 4.24
N GLU A 127 16.31 -17.89 3.28
CA GLU A 127 16.47 -18.21 1.85
C GLU A 127 17.51 -17.34 1.15
N ARG A 128 18.07 -16.33 1.83
CA ARG A 128 19.01 -15.32 1.29
C ARG A 128 18.46 -14.54 0.08
N LYS A 129 17.14 -14.45 -0.04
CA LYS A 129 16.44 -13.66 -1.07
C LYS A 129 16.48 -12.17 -0.76
N ILE A 130 16.47 -11.83 0.53
CA ILE A 130 16.68 -10.47 1.03
C ILE A 130 17.91 -10.45 1.93
N ARG A 131 18.52 -9.27 2.09
CA ARG A 131 19.72 -9.07 2.90
C ARG A 131 19.58 -7.79 3.72
N LEU A 132 20.18 -7.77 4.90
CA LEU A 132 20.32 -6.55 5.69
C LEU A 132 21.41 -5.69 5.03
N SER A 133 21.13 -4.41 4.80
CA SER A 133 22.11 -3.46 4.27
C SER A 133 23.27 -3.36 5.27
N GLY A 134 24.39 -4.02 4.98
CA GLY A 134 25.53 -4.12 5.91
C GLY A 134 26.47 -5.31 5.73
N ASP A 135 26.12 -6.31 4.92
CA ASP A 135 26.99 -7.44 4.52
C ASP A 135 27.63 -7.27 3.13
#